data_AF-A0A383BIY0-F1
#
_entry.id   AF-A0A383BIY0-F1
#
_cell.length_a   1.000
_cell.length_b   1.000
_cell.length_c   1.000
_cell.angle_alpha   90.00
_cell.angle_beta   90.00
_cell.angle_gamma   90.00
#
_symmetry.space_group_name_H-M   'P 1'
#
loop_
_entity.id
_entity.type
_entity.pdbx_description
1 polymer ?
#
loop_
_entity_poly.entity_id
_entity_poly.type
_entity_poly.pdbx_seq_one_letter_code
_entity_poly.pdbx_strand_id
1 'polypeptide(L)' 'MIIAVLGETISEKSGVINLSAEGTIMICALFAFVFGYLTDIAVVGLIAGMILGAIIAAFLSLCDIKL' A
#
# COMPACT_ATOMS: atom_id res chain seq x y z
N MET A 1 6.08 8.08 -1.29
CA MET A 1 4.67 8.50 -1.33
C MET A 1 4.39 9.57 -2.39
N ILE A 2 5.28 10.53 -2.65
CA ILE A 2 5.03 11.62 -3.62
C ILE A 2 4.63 11.11 -5.01
N ILE A 3 5.36 10.14 -5.57
CA ILE A 3 5.06 9.59 -6.92
C ILE A 3 3.69 8.88 -6.95
N ALA A 4 3.34 8.16 -5.88
CA ALA A 4 2.07 7.45 -5.78
C ALA A 4 0.88 8.41 -5.71
N VAL A 5 0.97 9.43 -4.85
CA VAL A 5 -0.07 10.47 -4.70
C VAL A 5 -0.23 11.26 -6.00
N LEU A 6 0.87 11.59 -6.68
CA LEU A 6 0.79 12.24 -7.99
C LEU A 6 0.07 11.38 -9.03
N GLY A 7 0.38 10.08 -9.08
CA GLY A 7 -0.30 9.14 -9.98
C GLY A 7 -1.79 9.02 -9.67
N GLU A 8 -2.16 9.01 -8.39
CA GLU A 8 -3.56 8.96 -7.99
C GLU A 8 -4.30 10.27 -8.27
N THR A 9 -3.71 11.44 -8.00
CA THR A 9 -4.31 12.74 -8.36
C THR A 9 -4.58 12.85 -9.87
N ILE A 10 -3.69 12.31 -10.71
CA ILE A 10 -3.90 12.24 -12.15
C ILE A 10 -5.06 11.27 -12.49
N SER A 11 -5.11 10.09 -11.85
CA SER A 11 -6.19 9.11 -12.02
C SER A 11 -7.56 9.68 -11.61
N GLU A 12 -7.62 10.37 -10.48
CA GLU A 12 -8.82 11.01 -9.94
C GLU A 12 -9.34 12.10 -10.90
N LYS A 13 -8.43 12.92 -11.47
CA LYS A 13 -8.77 13.89 -12.53
C LYS A 13 -9.30 13.25 -13.81
N SER A 14 -8.94 12.01 -14.09
CA SER A 14 -9.44 11.25 -15.25
C SER A 14 -10.76 10.51 -14.98
N GLY A 15 -11.33 10.65 -13.78
CA GLY A 15 -12.62 10.06 -13.41
C GLY A 15 -12.53 8.61 -12.91
N VAL A 16 -11.33 8.06 -12.71
CA VAL A 16 -11.10 6.73 -12.14
C VAL A 16 -10.50 6.85 -10.76
N ILE A 17 -11.33 6.63 -9.74
CA ILE A 17 -10.90 6.55 -8.34
C ILE A 17 -10.60 5.09 -7.98
N ASN A 18 -9.35 4.79 -7.61
CA ASN A 18 -8.98 3.47 -7.11
C ASN A 18 -8.76 3.51 -5.61
N LEU A 19 -9.87 3.48 -4.87
CA LEU A 19 -9.86 3.54 -3.40
C LEU A 19 -9.07 2.37 -2.79
N SER A 20 -9.03 1.21 -3.46
CA SER A 20 -8.24 0.06 -3.01
C SER A 20 -6.73 0.34 -3.08
N ALA A 21 -6.26 1.00 -4.15
CA ALA A 21 -4.86 1.38 -4.31
C ALA A 21 -4.47 2.46 -3.29
N GLU A 22 -5.32 3.47 -3.11
CA GLU A 22 -5.08 4.57 -2.16
C GLU A 22 -4.95 4.05 -0.72
N GLY A 23 -5.90 3.21 -0.29
CA GLY A 23 -5.90 2.62 1.04
C GLY A 23 -4.73 1.67 1.29
N THR A 24 -4.40 0.79 0.32
CA THR A 24 -3.28 -0.15 0.46
C THR A 24 -1.95 0.57 0.60
N ILE A 25 -1.73 1.65 -0.16
CA ILE A 25 -0.49 2.44 -0.12
C ILE A 25 -0.32 3.12 1.25
N MET A 26 -1.37 3.71 1.80
CA MET A 26 -1.31 4.33 3.13
C MET A 26 -1.04 3.32 4.25
N ILE A 27 -1.74 2.17 4.26
CA ILE A 27 -1.58 1.18 5.33
C ILE A 27 -0.18 0.52 5.24
N CYS A 28 0.32 0.21 4.05
CA CYS A 28 1.68 -0.32 3.88
C CYS A 28 2.75 0.67 4.32
N ALA A 29 2.58 1.96 4.02
CA ALA A 29 3.49 3.01 4.46
C ALA A 29 3.49 3.16 5.99
N LEU A 30 2.32 3.10 6.62
CA LEU A 30 2.21 3.13 8.08
C LEU A 30 2.91 1.93 8.72
N PHE A 31 2.68 0.71 8.21
CA PHE A 31 3.34 -0.48 8.71
C PHE A 31 4.87 -0.40 8.57
N ALA A 32 5.34 0.04 7.40
CA ALA A 32 6.77 0.21 7.20
C ALA A 32 7.38 1.23 8.17
N PHE A 33 6.68 2.33 8.43
CA PHE A 33 7.10 3.33 9.40
C PHE A 33 7.10 2.79 10.84
N VAL A 34 6.02 2.13 11.28
CA VAL A 34 5.90 1.61 12.65
C VAL A 34 7.00 0.59 12.97
N PHE A 35 7.23 -0.36 12.06
CA PHE A 35 8.26 -1.38 12.27
C PHE A 35 9.68 -0.82 12.13
N GLY A 36 9.89 0.13 11.23
CA GLY A 36 11.17 0.85 11.14
C GLY A 36 11.46 1.68 12.39
N TYR A 37 10.44 2.32 12.96
CA TYR A 37 10.54 3.11 14.18
C TYR A 37 10.76 2.26 15.43
N LEU A 38 10.00 1.17 15.60
CA LEU A 38 10.12 0.29 16.78
C LEU A 38 11.45 -0.46 16.84
N THR A 39 12.06 -0.74 15.69
CA THR A 39 13.30 -1.50 15.61
C THR A 39 14.54 -0.64 15.39
N ASP A 40 14.37 0.67 15.15
CA ASP A 40 15.43 1.60 14.71
C ASP A 40 16.19 1.12 13.45
N ILE A 41 15.60 0.21 12.68
CA ILE A 41 16.20 -0.39 11.49
C ILE A 41 15.26 -0.19 10.30
N ALA A 42 15.67 0.68 9.37
CA ALA A 42 14.90 1.00 8.17
C ALA A 42 14.54 -0.23 7.32
N VAL A 43 15.44 -1.21 7.25
CA VAL A 43 15.24 -2.46 6.48
C VAL A 43 14.12 -3.32 7.06
N VAL A 44 13.95 -3.34 8.39
CA VAL A 44 12.86 -4.10 9.03
C VAL A 44 11.51 -3.46 8.69
N GLY A 45 11.44 -2.13 8.69
CA GLY A 45 10.29 -1.39 8.20
C GLY A 45 9.96 -1.72 6.73
N LEU A 46 10.96 -1.71 5.86
CA LEU A 46 10.78 -2.06 4.45
C LEU A 46 10.18 -3.46 4.28
N ILE A 47 10.75 -4.46 4.94
CA ILE A 47 10.28 -5.85 4.86
C ILE A 47 8.86 -5.98 5.42
N ALA A 48 8.57 -5.34 6.55
CA ALA A 48 7.23 -5.36 7.14
C ALA A 48 6.17 -4.77 6.20
N GLY A 49 6.47 -3.64 5.55
CA GLY A 49 5.60 -3.04 4.53
C GLY A 49 5.39 -3.93 3.32
N MET A 50 6.44 -4.59 2.82
CA MET A 50 6.35 -5.53 1.69
C MET A 50 5.47 -6.74 2.02
N ILE A 51 5.65 -7.33 3.21
CA ILE A 51 4.84 -8.47 3.66
C ILE A 51 3.37 -8.08 3.76
N LEU A 52 3.07 -6.91 4.34
CA LEU A 52 1.70 -6.43 4.44
C LEU A 52 1.07 -6.22 3.07
N GLY A 53 1.79 -5.57 2.15
CA GLY A 53 1.33 -5.35 0.78
C GLY A 53 1.05 -6.66 0.04
N ALA A 54 1.91 -7.67 0.21
CA ALA A 54 1.71 -8.99 -0.35
C ALA A 54 0.46 -9.69 0.21
N ILE A 55 0.21 -9.57 1.52
CA ILE A 55 -1.00 -10.13 2.15
C ILE A 55 -2.26 -9.47 1.58
N ILE A 56 -2.28 -8.14 1.46
CA ILE A 56 -3.45 -7.44 0.92
C ILE A 56 -3.66 -7.78 -0.57
N ALA A 57 -2.60 -7.85 -1.36
CA ALA A 57 -2.68 -8.24 -2.77
C ALA A 57 -3.20 -9.68 -2.94
N ALA A 58 -2.73 -10.61 -2.09
CA ALA A 58 -3.24 -11.98 -2.08
C ALA A 58 -4.73 -12.01 -1.69
N PHE A 59 -5.14 -11.25 -0.68
CA PHE A 59 -6.55 -11.15 -0.29
C PHE A 59 -7.43 -10.61 -1.41
N LEU A 60 -7.02 -9.51 -2.06
CA LEU A 60 -7.74 -8.94 -3.21
C LEU A 60 -7.83 -9.95 -4.36
N SER A 61 -6.73 -10.67 -4.65
CA SER A 61 -6.71 -11.71 -5.68
C SER A 61 -7.68 -12.86 -5.37
N LEU A 62 -7.84 -13.27 -4.11
CA LEU A 62 -8.81 -14.28 -3.71
C LEU A 62 -10.26 -13.80 -3.86
N CYS A 63 -10.51 -12.52 -3.58
CA CYS A 63 -11.83 -11.91 -3.79
C CYS A 63 -12.18 -11.75 -5.28
N ASP A 64 -11.19 -11.44 -6.11
CA ASP A 64 -11.36 -11.25 -7.56
C ASP A 64 -11.68 -12.57 -8.29
N ILE A 65 -11.09 -13.69 -7.85
CA ILE A 65 -11.19 -14.99 -8.54
C ILE A 65 -12.62 -15.60 -8.58
N LYS A 66 -13.63 -14.98 -7.96
CA LYS A 66 -14.99 -15.54 -7.78
C LYS A 66 -16.16 -14.55 -7.87
N LEU A 67 -16.00 -13.35 -8.41
CA LEU A 67 -17.14 -12.45 -8.70
C LEU A 67 -17.40 -12.34 -10.21
#